data_AF-A0A962F4C8-F1
#
_entry.id   AF-A0A962F4C8-F1
#
_cell.length_a   1.000
_cell.length_b   1.000
_cell.length_c   1.000
_cell.angle_alpha   90.00
_cell.angle_beta   90.00
_cell.angle_gamma   90.00
#
_symmetry.space_group_name_H-M   'P 1'
#
loop_
_entity.id
_entity.type
_entity.pdbx_description
1 polymer ?
#
loop_
_entity_poly.entity_id
_entity_poly.type
_entity_poly.pdbx_seq_one_letter_code
_entity_poly.pdbx_strand_id
1 'polypeptide(L)'
;MMLTHFIVGTFLIALTVVIHAIALDYLMRFLEKAGPSVFQRFRRTWKIPMLIIAVLGNFLAIIFEIWIWTLFYLGMHILPDLETALYFSTQTFTTVGYGDIHLTTDWRLLSAFQSANGFILFGWSTAFIFEIMSKLYEHEKISKTED
;
A
#
# COMPACT_ATOMS: atom_id res chain seq x y z
N MET A 1 -1.08 15.77 25.46
CA MET A 1 -0.82 14.38 25.92
C MET A 1 -1.58 13.41 25.03
N MET A 2 -2.89 13.17 25.21
CA MET A 2 -3.62 12.27 24.29
C MET A 2 -4.07 12.94 22.98
N LEU A 3 -4.63 14.16 23.05
CA LEU A 3 -5.12 14.90 21.88
C LEU A 3 -4.03 15.07 20.80
N THR A 4 -2.78 15.29 21.22
CA THR A 4 -1.62 15.38 20.34
C THR A 4 -1.39 14.11 19.53
N HIS A 5 -1.56 12.92 20.12
CA HIS A 5 -1.39 11.65 19.40
C HIS A 5 -2.52 11.40 18.41
N PHE A 6 -3.75 11.80 18.73
CA PHE A 6 -4.85 11.77 17.77
C PHE A 6 -4.58 12.68 16.58
N ILE A 7 -4.19 13.94 16.82
CA ILE A 7 -3.89 14.90 15.75
C ILE A 7 -2.76 14.38 14.86
N VAL A 8 -1.65 13.92 15.46
CA VAL A 8 -0.50 13.38 14.73
C VAL A 8 -0.86 12.12 13.95
N GLY A 9 -1.55 11.16 14.60
CA GLY A 9 -1.97 9.93 13.95
C GLY A 9 -2.93 10.17 12.79
N THR A 10 -3.95 11.00 12.99
CA THR A 10 -4.89 11.39 11.92
C THR A 10 -4.18 12.12 10.79
N PHE A 11 -3.24 13.01 11.10
CA PHE A 11 -2.44 13.69 10.10
C PHE A 11 -1.61 12.71 9.27
N LEU A 12 -0.90 11.77 9.91
CA LEU A 12 -0.11 10.76 9.20
C LEU A 12 -0.99 9.84 8.36
N ILE A 13 -2.14 9.41 8.87
CA ILE A 13 -3.12 8.62 8.11
C ILE A 13 -3.60 9.40 6.89
N ALA A 14 -4.04 10.65 7.08
CA ALA A 14 -4.53 11.48 5.99
C ALA A 14 -3.44 11.70 4.93
N LEU A 15 -2.21 11.95 5.35
CA LEU A 15 -1.05 12.09 4.47
C LEU A 15 -0.82 10.81 3.66
N THR A 16 -0.77 9.64 4.29
CA THR A 16 -0.58 8.37 3.58
C THR A 16 -1.75 8.05 2.66
N VAL A 17 -2.98 8.34 3.06
CA VAL A 17 -4.19 8.13 2.23
C VAL A 17 -4.16 9.01 0.98
N VAL A 18 -3.79 10.27 1.10
CA VAL A 18 -3.64 11.18 -0.06
C VAL A 18 -2.53 10.68 -0.99
N ILE A 19 -1.40 10.27 -0.43
CA ILE A 19 -0.28 9.74 -1.21
C ILE A 19 -0.67 8.44 -1.91
N HIS A 20 -1.38 7.53 -1.24
CA HIS A 20 -1.87 6.30 -1.82
C HIS A 20 -2.83 6.58 -2.98
N ALA A 21 -3.80 7.47 -2.78
CA ALA A 21 -4.75 7.87 -3.81
C ALA A 21 -4.04 8.42 -5.06
N ILE A 22 -3.06 9.29 -4.85
CA ILE A 22 -2.23 9.85 -5.92
C ILE A 22 -1.42 8.74 -6.62
N ALA A 23 -0.79 7.85 -5.86
CA ALA A 23 0.00 6.74 -6.39
C ALA A 23 -0.85 5.80 -7.26
N LEU A 24 -2.06 5.46 -6.82
CA LEU A 24 -3.00 4.63 -7.58
C LEU A 24 -3.52 5.33 -8.84
N ASP A 25 -3.83 6.63 -8.78
CA ASP A 25 -4.21 7.42 -9.97
C ASP A 25 -3.07 7.45 -11.00
N TYR A 26 -1.83 7.73 -10.56
CA TYR A 26 -0.66 7.70 -11.44
C TYR A 26 -0.42 6.30 -12.02
N LEU A 27 -0.54 5.25 -11.21
CA LEU A 27 -0.36 3.88 -11.64
C LEU A 27 -1.42 3.48 -12.68
N MET A 28 -2.69 3.85 -12.46
CA MET A 28 -3.77 3.61 -13.43
C MET A 28 -3.48 4.30 -14.77
N ARG A 29 -3.14 5.59 -14.74
CA ARG A 29 -2.78 6.35 -15.95
C ARG A 29 -1.56 5.78 -16.65
N PHE A 30 -0.57 5.30 -15.89
CA PHE A 30 0.60 4.64 -16.44
C PHE A 30 0.22 3.34 -17.15
N LEU A 31 -0.61 2.50 -16.53
CA LEU A 31 -1.09 1.26 -17.12
C LEU A 31 -1.90 1.53 -18.40
N GLU A 32 -2.80 2.51 -18.40
CA GLU A 32 -3.56 2.90 -19.59
C GLU A 32 -2.65 3.33 -20.74
N LYS A 33 -1.61 4.14 -20.44
CA LYS A 33 -0.62 4.58 -21.45
C LYS A 33 0.27 3.44 -21.93
N ALA A 34 0.67 2.53 -21.05
CA ALA A 34 1.54 1.40 -21.37
C ALA A 34 0.79 0.28 -22.14
N GLY A 35 -0.52 0.15 -21.93
CA GLY A 35 -1.38 -0.90 -22.49
C GLY A 35 -1.17 -1.15 -23.99
N PRO A 36 -1.28 -0.13 -24.86
CA PRO A 36 -1.09 -0.31 -26.30
C PRO A 36 0.30 -0.85 -26.68
N SER A 37 1.36 -0.33 -26.06
CA SER A 37 2.74 -0.76 -26.31
C SER A 37 2.99 -2.19 -25.82
N VAL A 38 2.47 -2.53 -24.64
CA VAL A 38 2.57 -3.89 -24.05
C VAL A 38 1.77 -4.89 -24.88
N PHE A 39 0.56 -4.53 -25.34
CA PHE A 39 -0.27 -5.35 -26.22
C PHE A 39 0.44 -5.68 -27.54
N GLN A 40 1.07 -4.69 -28.18
CA GLN A 40 1.82 -4.92 -29.43
C GLN A 40 3.00 -5.86 -29.23
N ARG A 41 3.71 -5.75 -28.10
CA ARG A 41 4.91 -6.54 -27.80
C ARG A 41 4.61 -7.98 -27.37
N PHE A 42 3.62 -8.19 -26.50
CA PHE A 42 3.33 -9.50 -25.90
C PHE A 42 2.08 -10.19 -26.46
N ARG A 43 1.32 -9.52 -27.33
CA ARG A 43 0.16 -10.04 -28.07
C ARG A 43 -0.81 -10.80 -27.17
N ARG A 44 -0.75 -12.14 -27.16
CA ARG A 44 -1.69 -13.02 -26.46
C ARG A 44 -1.51 -12.99 -24.93
N THR A 45 -0.32 -12.72 -24.43
CA THR A 45 -0.01 -12.76 -22.98
C THR A 45 0.13 -11.39 -22.34
N TRP A 46 -0.27 -10.32 -23.03
CA TRP A 46 -0.08 -8.94 -22.60
C TRP A 46 -0.71 -8.59 -21.24
N LYS A 47 -1.73 -9.33 -20.79
CA LYS A 47 -2.38 -9.14 -19.48
C LYS A 47 -1.44 -9.47 -18.31
N ILE A 48 -0.55 -10.45 -18.48
CA ILE A 48 0.38 -10.91 -17.44
C ILE A 48 1.32 -9.77 -17.01
N PRO A 49 2.09 -9.12 -17.91
CA PRO A 49 2.95 -8.00 -17.51
C PRO A 49 2.15 -6.81 -16.99
N MET A 50 0.93 -6.55 -17.48
CA MET A 50 0.07 -5.50 -16.94
C MET A 50 -0.28 -5.73 -15.47
N LEU A 51 -0.68 -6.95 -15.11
CA LEU A 51 -0.96 -7.33 -13.71
C LEU A 51 0.30 -7.28 -12.84
N ILE A 52 1.44 -7.75 -13.34
CA ILE A 52 2.71 -7.66 -12.60
C ILE A 52 3.06 -6.20 -12.31
N ILE A 53 2.96 -5.32 -13.30
CA ILE A 53 3.22 -3.88 -13.12
C ILE A 53 2.24 -3.29 -12.10
N ALA A 54 0.96 -3.64 -12.17
CA ALA A 54 -0.05 -3.18 -11.21
C ALA A 54 0.29 -3.59 -9.78
N VAL A 55 0.59 -4.87 -9.55
CA VAL A 55 0.92 -5.40 -8.22
C VAL A 55 2.22 -4.78 -7.69
N LEU A 56 3.27 -4.73 -8.51
CA LEU A 56 4.56 -4.15 -8.09
C LEU A 56 4.45 -2.64 -7.86
N GLY A 57 3.71 -1.91 -8.70
CA GLY A 57 3.47 -0.48 -8.52
C GLY A 57 2.72 -0.18 -7.23
N ASN A 58 1.69 -0.98 -6.92
CA ASN A 58 0.96 -0.89 -5.67
C ASN A 58 1.86 -1.21 -4.46
N PHE A 59 2.70 -2.24 -4.56
CA PHE A 59 3.64 -2.60 -3.52
C PHE A 59 4.66 -1.49 -3.24
N LEU A 60 5.13 -0.77 -4.27
CA LEU A 60 6.00 0.40 -4.12
C LEU A 60 5.30 1.55 -3.39
N ALA A 61 4.01 1.78 -3.64
CA ALA A 61 3.23 2.79 -2.91
C ALA A 61 3.18 2.47 -1.41
N ILE A 62 2.89 1.21 -1.07
CA ILE A 62 2.87 0.73 0.32
C ILE A 62 4.24 0.87 0.99
N ILE A 63 5.33 0.52 0.29
CA ILE A 63 6.69 0.72 0.81
C ILE A 63 6.88 2.19 1.16
N PHE A 64 6.54 3.11 0.25
CA PHE A 64 6.71 4.55 0.50
C PHE A 64 5.92 5.03 1.73
N GLU A 65 4.71 4.51 1.95
CA GLU A 65 3.92 4.83 3.14
C GLU A 65 4.54 4.29 4.43
N ILE A 66 5.11 3.08 4.40
CA ILE A 66 5.89 2.54 5.53
C ILE A 66 7.08 3.43 5.84
N TRP A 67 7.76 3.98 4.83
CA TRP A 67 8.86 4.93 5.01
C TRP A 67 8.40 6.23 5.67
N ILE A 68 7.21 6.74 5.37
CA ILE A 68 6.65 7.93 6.03
C ILE A 68 6.53 7.70 7.55
N TRP A 69 5.98 6.57 7.97
CA TRP A 69 5.89 6.21 9.39
C TRP A 69 7.28 6.01 10.02
N THR A 70 8.18 5.35 9.30
CA THR A 70 9.55 5.10 9.74
C THR A 70 10.30 6.41 10.02
N LEU A 71 10.29 7.32 9.04
CA LEU A 71 10.95 8.62 9.15
C LEU A 71 10.31 9.50 10.23
N PHE A 72 9.00 9.39 10.44
CA PHE A 72 8.32 10.06 11.55
C PHE A 72 8.85 9.58 12.90
N TYR A 73 8.93 8.26 13.13
CA TYR A 73 9.43 7.73 14.41
C TYR A 73 10.91 8.09 14.66
N LEU A 74 11.73 8.12 13.61
CA LEU A 74 13.12 8.56 13.71
C LEU A 74 13.24 10.05 14.02
N GLY A 75 12.52 10.90 13.27
CA GLY A 75 12.58 12.35 13.43
C GLY A 75 12.06 12.83 14.78
N MET A 76 11.15 12.08 15.38
CA MET A 76 10.63 12.34 16.73
C MET A 76 11.43 11.65 17.84
N HIS A 77 12.52 10.93 17.50
CA HIS A 77 13.33 10.15 18.44
C HIS A 77 12.51 9.15 19.27
N ILE A 78 11.43 8.61 18.69
CA ILE A 78 10.55 7.62 19.34
C ILE A 78 11.21 6.25 19.31
N LEU A 79 11.92 5.93 18.22
CA LEU A 79 12.67 4.70 18.04
C LEU A 79 14.15 5.01 17.82
N PRO A 80 15.07 4.13 18.29
CA PRO A 80 16.48 4.46 18.46
C PRO A 80 17.27 4.57 17.14
N ASP A 81 16.91 3.76 16.13
CA ASP A 81 17.67 3.65 14.89
C ASP A 81 16.77 3.24 13.72
N LEU A 82 17.31 3.35 12.50
CA LEU A 82 16.58 3.13 11.25
C LEU A 82 16.09 1.69 11.10
N GLU A 83 16.90 0.70 11.48
CA GLU A 83 16.54 -0.71 11.36
C GLU A 83 15.36 -1.02 12.26
N THR A 84 15.44 -0.63 13.53
CA THR A 84 14.36 -0.77 14.51
C THR A 84 13.08 -0.06 14.05
N ALA A 85 13.20 1.18 13.56
CA ALA A 85 12.05 1.98 13.12
C ALA A 85 11.38 1.43 11.86
N LEU A 86 12.17 0.98 10.88
CA LEU A 86 11.67 0.41 9.64
C LEU A 86 11.04 -0.96 9.88
N TYR A 87 11.69 -1.80 10.69
CA TYR A 87 11.17 -3.10 11.07
C TYR A 87 9.86 -2.95 11.85
N PHE A 88 9.82 -2.11 12.89
CA PHE A 88 8.59 -1.79 13.64
C PHE A 88 7.49 -1.28 12.72
N SER A 89 7.81 -0.33 11.84
CA SER A 89 6.81 0.26 10.95
C SER A 89 6.26 -0.76 9.97
N THR A 90 7.13 -1.60 9.41
CA THR A 90 6.73 -2.66 8.48
C THR A 90 5.78 -3.65 9.16
N GLN A 91 6.18 -4.24 10.29
CA GLN A 91 5.35 -5.23 10.98
C GLN A 91 4.02 -4.65 11.49
N THR A 92 4.02 -3.38 11.91
CA THR A 92 2.82 -2.72 12.42
C THR A 92 1.87 -2.39 11.28
N PHE A 93 2.38 -1.82 10.19
CA PHE A 93 1.58 -1.44 9.03
C PHE A 93 1.01 -2.67 8.30
N THR A 94 1.75 -3.78 8.23
CA THR A 94 1.23 -5.04 7.67
C THR A 94 0.35 -5.82 8.64
N THR A 95 0.08 -5.29 9.83
CA THR A 95 -0.72 -5.91 10.90
C THR A 95 -0.14 -7.21 11.48
N VAL A 96 1.13 -7.54 11.18
CA VAL A 96 1.83 -8.71 11.70
C VAL A 96 2.06 -8.58 13.21
N GLY A 97 2.65 -7.46 13.64
CA GLY A 97 2.81 -7.10 15.05
C GLY A 97 3.37 -8.20 15.96
N TYR A 98 4.59 -8.68 15.71
CA TYR A 98 5.26 -9.70 16.53
C TYR A 98 5.35 -9.33 18.02
N GLY A 99 5.37 -8.04 18.33
CA GLY A 99 5.36 -7.55 19.71
C GLY A 99 6.71 -7.68 20.41
N ASP A 100 7.79 -7.77 19.66
CA ASP A 100 9.16 -7.67 20.14
C ASP A 100 9.60 -6.21 20.35
N ILE A 101 9.08 -5.29 19.52
CA ILE A 101 9.29 -3.85 19.65
C ILE A 101 7.96 -3.16 19.91
N HIS A 102 7.96 -2.27 20.89
CA HIS A 102 6.80 -1.48 21.29
C HIS A 102 7.17 -0.01 21.47
N LEU A 103 6.23 0.88 21.14
CA LEU A 103 6.36 2.28 21.47
C LEU A 103 6.15 2.48 22.98
N THR A 104 6.77 3.52 23.54
CA THR A 104 6.58 3.89 24.94
C THR A 104 5.11 4.22 25.25
N THR A 105 4.76 4.24 26.54
CA THR A 105 3.37 4.44 26.99
C THR A 105 2.70 5.66 26.36
N ASP A 106 3.46 6.73 26.12
CA ASP A 106 2.96 7.94 25.50
C ASP A 106 2.56 7.67 24.05
N TRP A 107 3.42 7.04 23.25
CA TRP A 107 3.21 6.89 21.80
C TRP A 107 2.49 5.60 21.39
N ARG A 108 2.17 4.69 22.31
CA ARG A 108 1.56 3.39 22.01
C ARG A 108 0.31 3.46 21.12
N LEU A 109 -0.47 4.55 21.20
CA LEU A 109 -1.69 4.67 20.42
C LEU A 109 -1.40 4.84 18.91
N LEU A 110 -0.24 5.41 18.56
CA LEU A 110 0.18 5.52 17.16
C LEU A 110 0.41 4.16 16.50
N SER A 111 0.83 3.13 17.25
CA SER A 111 1.00 1.80 16.67
C SER A 111 -0.34 1.21 16.23
N ALA A 112 -1.39 1.39 17.04
CA ALA A 112 -2.74 0.98 16.69
C ALA A 112 -3.26 1.75 15.46
N PHE A 113 -3.01 3.07 15.40
CA PHE A 113 -3.37 3.88 14.24
C PHE A 113 -2.63 3.48 12.97
N GLN A 114 -1.34 3.19 13.06
CA GLN A 114 -0.55 2.72 11.93
C GLN A 114 -1.04 1.35 11.43
N SER A 115 -1.40 0.44 12.33
CA SER A 115 -1.96 -0.86 11.98
C SER A 115 -3.31 -0.72 11.27
N ALA A 116 -4.22 0.11 11.80
CA ALA A 116 -5.50 0.40 11.16
C ALA A 116 -5.32 1.06 9.78
N ASN A 117 -4.35 1.97 9.66
CA ASN A 117 -4.01 2.63 8.40
C ASN A 117 -3.59 1.61 7.34
N GLY A 118 -2.60 0.76 7.66
CA GLY A 118 -2.11 -0.24 6.73
C GLY A 118 -3.20 -1.22 6.33
N PHE A 119 -4.03 -1.68 7.27
CA PHE A 119 -5.19 -2.54 6.97
C PHE A 119 -6.12 -1.91 5.90
N ILE A 120 -6.47 -0.63 6.06
CA ILE A 120 -7.33 0.09 5.10
C ILE A 120 -6.65 0.21 3.74
N LEU A 121 -5.35 0.54 3.69
CA LEU A 121 -4.62 0.73 2.45
C LEU A 121 -4.37 -0.58 1.70
N PHE A 122 -4.12 -1.69 2.40
CA PHE A 122 -4.11 -3.03 1.80
C PHE A 122 -5.49 -3.44 1.25
N GLY A 123 -6.57 -3.08 1.95
CA GLY A 123 -7.93 -3.28 1.45
C GLY A 123 -8.20 -2.51 0.15
N TRP A 124 -7.83 -1.24 0.12
CA TRP A 124 -7.96 -0.40 -1.07
C TRP A 124 -7.10 -0.91 -2.23
N SER A 125 -5.85 -1.28 -1.96
CA SER A 125 -4.94 -1.91 -2.91
C SER A 125 -5.54 -3.17 -3.56
N THR A 126 -6.18 -4.02 -2.76
CA THR A 126 -6.84 -5.24 -3.25
C THR A 126 -8.01 -4.90 -4.18
N ALA A 127 -8.84 -3.93 -3.80
CA ALA A 127 -9.94 -3.46 -4.65
C ALA A 127 -9.44 -2.85 -5.96
N PHE A 128 -8.34 -2.10 -5.93
CA PHE A 128 -7.70 -1.52 -7.11
C PHE A 128 -7.16 -2.61 -8.06
N ILE A 129 -6.48 -3.63 -7.54
CA ILE A 129 -6.01 -4.76 -8.36
C ILE A 129 -7.20 -5.52 -8.97
N PHE A 130 -8.28 -5.71 -8.20
CA PHE A 130 -9.50 -6.33 -8.70
C PHE A 130 -10.12 -5.52 -9.85
N GLU A 131 -10.18 -4.20 -9.74
CA GLU A 131 -10.66 -3.31 -10.80
C GLU A 131 -9.81 -3.45 -12.08
N ILE A 132 -8.48 -3.52 -11.95
CA ILE A 132 -7.58 -3.75 -13.09
C ILE A 132 -7.83 -5.12 -13.73
N MET A 133 -7.97 -6.17 -12.92
CA MET A 133 -8.32 -7.50 -13.43
C MET A 133 -9.67 -7.46 -14.16
N SER A 134 -10.68 -6.80 -13.59
CA SER A 134 -12.00 -6.69 -14.22
C SER A 134 -11.89 -6.06 -15.62
N LYS A 135 -11.19 -4.92 -15.73
CA LYS A 135 -10.95 -4.23 -17.01
C LYS A 135 -10.14 -5.05 -18.02
N LEU A 136 -9.13 -5.79 -17.57
CA LEU A 136 -8.29 -6.60 -18.46
C LEU A 136 -9.01 -7.85 -19.00
N TYR A 137 -10.02 -8.35 -18.29
CA TYR A 137 -10.71 -9.61 -18.59
C TYR A 137 -12.20 -9.45 -18.95
N GLU A 138 -12.72 -8.23 -19.02
CA GLU A 138 -14.14 -7.91 -19.27
C GLU A 138 -14.75 -8.64 -20.49
N HIS A 139 -13.96 -8.89 -21.54
CA HIS A 139 -14.44 -9.53 -22.78
C HIS A 139 -14.14 -11.03 -22.89
N GLU A 140 -13.53 -11.66 -21.88
CA GLU A 140 -13.29 -13.11 -21.89
C GLU A 140 -14.47 -13.84 -21.22
N LYS A 141 -15.32 -14.46 -22.04
CA LYS A 141 -16.25 -15.47 -21.53
C LYS A 141 -15.44 -16.69 -21.12
N ILE A 142 -15.46 -17.04 -19.83
CA ILE A 142 -15.05 -18.38 -19.39
C ILE A 142 -16.01 -19.35 -20.07
N SER A 143 -15.62 -19.94 -21.21
CA SER A 143 -16.47 -20.91 -21.87
C SER A 143 -16.63 -22.09 -20.93
N LYS A 144 -17.84 -22.33 -20.44
CA LYS A 144 -18.21 -23.67 -20.00
C LYS A 144 -18.14 -24.52 -21.26
N THR A 145 -17.10 -25.34 -21.38
CA THR A 145 -17.14 -26.49 -22.28
C THR A 145 -18.29 -27.36 -21.78
N GLU A 146 -19.46 -27.18 -22.39
CA GLU A 146 -20.52 -28.17 -22.36
C GLU A 146 -20.07 -29.30 -23.28
N ASP A 147 -19.61 -30.40 -22.68
CA ASP A 147 -19.59 -31.72 -23.31
C ASP A 147 -20.98 -32.37 -23.17
#